data_AF-A0AB37D6I9-F1
#
_entry.id   AF-A0AB37D6I9-F1
#
_cell.length_a   1.000
_cell.length_b   1.000
_cell.length_c   1.000
_cell.angle_alpha   90.00
_cell.angle_beta   90.00
_cell.angle_gamma   90.00
#
_symmetry.space_group_name_H-M   'P 1'
#
loop_
_entity.id
_entity.type
_entity.pdbx_description
1 polymer ?
#
loop_
_entity_poly.entity_id
_entity_poly.type
_entity_poly.pdbx_seq_one_letter_code
_entity_poly.pdbx_strand_id
1 'polypeptide(L)'
;MSEFKMFHAPLVKKYNLQYTPTASQDEETDAEEVEIALDPSEYNDPSEDVQEVMDQYISQVFLADENTEDSDNGAQVELENNTEEEHADFSQSFIDELKNEFDAYSPSDGELQKAVEAFEKTNQEKANVEYTMASLTPTRASVYVKPEVIDFNKIDFEAITDKFVDENKGKYDDYEKAQQDAEKYILQELPEQLNEEDVEQPQYMSADGYKINLTQEDGAWTVDTSDSNDNYDYKGLISGFMGGLGDQ
;
A
#
# COMPACT_ATOMS: atom_id res chain seq x y z
N MET A 1 -23.85 9.54 30.03
CA MET A 1 -23.99 9.25 28.59
C MET A 1 -23.06 10.21 27.87
N SER A 2 -22.16 9.72 27.04
CA SER A 2 -21.27 10.58 26.24
C SER A 2 -21.81 10.62 24.82
N GLU A 3 -22.02 11.81 24.27
CA GLU A 3 -22.54 12.05 22.92
C GLU A 3 -21.59 13.01 22.20
N PHE A 4 -21.23 12.71 20.95
CA PHE A 4 -20.39 13.58 20.13
C PHE A 4 -21.28 14.47 19.26
N LYS A 5 -20.97 15.78 19.23
CA LYS A 5 -21.57 16.73 18.28
C LYS A 5 -20.51 17.25 17.33
N MET A 6 -20.81 17.20 16.04
CA MET A 6 -19.89 17.59 14.98
C MET A 6 -20.33 18.91 14.36
N PHE A 7 -19.37 19.82 14.18
CA PHE A 7 -19.57 21.12 13.55
C PHE A 7 -18.47 21.34 12.51
N HIS A 8 -18.83 21.82 11.33
CA HIS A 8 -17.84 22.22 10.32
C HIS A 8 -17.34 23.63 10.64
N ALA A 9 -16.03 23.78 10.85
CA ALA A 9 -15.42 25.02 11.34
C ALA A 9 -14.05 25.27 10.68
N PRO A 10 -13.84 26.43 10.02
CA PRO A 10 -12.51 26.87 9.59
C PRO A 10 -11.49 26.97 10.74
N LEU A 11 -10.27 26.46 10.54
CA LEU A 11 -9.21 26.44 11.57
C LEU A 11 -8.72 27.83 12.02
N VAL A 12 -8.88 28.85 11.16
CA VAL A 12 -8.35 30.20 11.39
C VAL A 12 -9.22 31.10 12.29
N LYS A 13 -10.27 30.57 12.92
CA LYS A 13 -11.20 31.35 13.75
C LYS A 13 -11.37 30.68 15.12
N LYS A 14 -11.62 31.50 16.14
CA LYS A 14 -12.03 31.02 17.46
C LYS A 14 -13.55 30.87 17.51
N TYR A 15 -14.02 29.85 18.22
CA TYR A 15 -15.43 29.53 18.37
C TYR A 15 -15.79 29.41 19.85
N ASN A 16 -17.06 29.63 20.18
CA ASN A 16 -17.59 29.33 21.49
C ASN A 16 -18.72 28.31 21.32
N LEU A 17 -18.59 27.15 21.96
CA LEU A 17 -19.66 26.17 22.04
C LEU A 17 -20.53 26.53 23.24
N GLN A 18 -21.78 26.88 22.97
CA GLN A 18 -22.79 27.22 23.98
C GLN A 18 -23.73 26.04 24.19
N TYR A 19 -23.90 25.64 25.44
CA TYR A 19 -24.85 24.60 25.85
C TYR A 19 -25.82 25.15 26.88
N THR A 20 -27.10 25.13 26.52
CA THR A 20 -28.21 25.47 27.41
C THR A 20 -29.00 24.20 27.72
N PRO A 21 -29.02 23.73 28.98
CA PRO A 21 -29.85 22.60 29.37
C PRO A 21 -31.33 22.92 29.18
N THR A 22 -32.07 22.08 28.44
CA THR A 22 -33.53 22.17 28.37
C THR A 22 -34.18 21.30 29.43
N ALA A 23 -34.97 21.90 30.31
CA ALA A 23 -35.81 21.18 31.26
C ALA A 23 -37.08 20.62 30.59
N SER A 24 -37.70 19.63 31.25
CA SER A 24 -39.01 19.09 30.84
C SER A 24 -40.09 20.16 31.04
N GLN A 25 -41.19 20.09 30.27
CA GLN A 25 -42.20 21.15 30.10
C GLN A 25 -42.87 21.74 31.37
N ASP A 26 -42.58 21.23 32.57
CA ASP A 26 -43.21 21.64 33.83
C ASP A 26 -42.22 22.20 34.89
N GLU A 27 -40.94 22.43 34.57
CA GLU A 27 -39.99 23.09 35.48
C GLU A 27 -39.47 24.41 34.88
N GLU A 28 -39.73 25.54 35.54
CA GLU A 28 -38.93 26.75 35.31
C GLU A 28 -37.54 26.51 35.89
N THR A 29 -36.55 26.36 35.00
CA THR A 29 -35.15 26.18 35.41
C THR A 29 -34.33 27.41 35.09
N ASP A 30 -33.73 28.02 36.11
CA ASP A 30 -32.57 28.93 36.01
C ASP A 30 -31.30 28.11 35.64
N ALA A 31 -31.37 27.33 34.56
CA ALA A 31 -30.26 26.49 34.14
C ALA A 31 -29.15 27.37 33.58
N GLU A 32 -27.97 27.33 34.21
CA GLU A 32 -26.81 28.10 33.78
C GLU A 32 -26.33 27.64 32.39
N GLU A 33 -26.14 28.61 31.50
CA GLU A 33 -25.51 28.40 30.21
C GLU A 33 -24.03 28.05 30.41
N VAL A 34 -23.57 27.00 29.74
CA VAL A 34 -22.15 26.61 29.73
C VAL A 34 -21.56 27.06 28.40
N GLU A 35 -20.51 27.88 28.47
CA GLU A 35 -19.74 28.32 27.31
C GLU A 35 -18.34 27.71 27.34
N ILE A 36 -17.95 27.07 26.24
CA ILE A 36 -16.61 26.49 26.05
C ILE A 36 -15.95 27.22 24.89
N ALA A 37 -14.89 27.98 25.18
CA ALA A 37 -14.05 28.59 24.16
C ALA A 37 -13.22 27.51 23.47
N LEU A 38 -13.20 27.53 22.14
CA LEU A 38 -12.49 26.61 21.27
C LEU A 38 -11.59 27.42 20.34
N ASP A 39 -10.31 27.12 20.36
CA ASP A 39 -9.34 27.63 19.40
C ASP A 39 -8.81 26.46 18.56
N PRO A 40 -9.36 26.23 17.35
CA PRO A 40 -8.90 25.16 16.48
C PRO A 40 -7.42 25.24 16.12
N SER A 41 -6.79 26.41 16.23
CA SER A 41 -5.35 26.56 15.97
C SER A 41 -4.47 25.94 17.06
N GLU A 42 -5.05 25.55 18.21
CA GLU A 42 -4.36 24.79 19.24
C GLU A 42 -4.31 23.28 18.93
N TYR A 43 -4.98 22.82 17.88
CA TYR A 43 -5.00 21.42 17.47
C TYR A 43 -4.15 21.22 16.22
N ASN A 44 -3.24 20.24 16.26
CA ASN A 44 -2.48 19.84 15.09
C ASN A 44 -3.41 19.16 14.08
N ASP A 45 -3.25 19.47 12.81
CA ASP A 45 -3.89 18.76 11.70
C ASP A 45 -2.88 17.74 11.16
N PRO A 46 -3.01 16.44 11.49
CA PRO A 46 -2.03 15.44 11.10
C PRO A 46 -2.21 14.96 9.65
N SER A 47 -2.95 15.67 8.81
CA SER A 47 -3.20 15.23 7.43
C SER A 47 -1.94 15.15 6.58
N GLU A 48 -1.04 16.14 6.69
CA GLU A 48 0.26 16.12 6.03
C GLU A 48 1.14 14.99 6.59
N ASP A 49 1.18 14.84 7.93
CA ASP A 49 1.94 13.78 8.60
C ASP A 49 1.53 12.38 8.14
N VAL A 50 0.23 12.12 8.07
CA VAL A 50 -0.30 10.81 7.63
C VAL A 50 0.01 10.56 6.16
N GLN A 51 -0.02 11.61 5.32
CA GLN A 51 0.33 11.46 3.91
C GLN A 51 1.82 11.14 3.73
N GLU A 52 2.70 11.83 4.46
CA GLU A 52 4.15 11.58 4.45
C GLU A 52 4.46 10.15 4.95
N VAL A 53 3.83 9.72 6.04
CA VAL A 53 4.00 8.37 6.58
C VAL A 53 3.54 7.30 5.60
N MET A 54 2.40 7.50 4.94
CA MET A 54 1.92 6.55 3.94
C MET A 54 2.83 6.48 2.71
N ASP A 55 3.34 7.62 2.25
CA ASP A 55 4.30 7.69 1.15
C ASP A 55 5.61 6.97 1.52
N GLN A 56 6.14 7.24 2.71
CA GLN A 56 7.32 6.58 3.25
C GLN A 56 7.13 5.06 3.35
N TYR A 57 6.01 4.64 3.92
CA TYR A 57 5.69 3.23 4.11
C TYR A 57 5.64 2.48 2.78
N ILE A 58 4.87 3.00 1.82
CA ILE A 58 4.70 2.36 0.50
C ILE A 58 6.03 2.30 -0.25
N SER A 59 6.79 3.39 -0.23
CA SER A 59 8.08 3.49 -0.91
C SER A 59 9.08 2.46 -0.36
N GLN A 60 9.19 2.35 0.96
CA GLN A 60 10.15 1.45 1.61
C GLN A 60 9.72 -0.02 1.52
N VAL A 61 8.43 -0.33 1.72
CA VAL A 61 7.95 -1.72 1.83
C VAL A 61 7.61 -2.34 0.48
N PHE A 62 7.11 -1.58 -0.50
CA PHE A 62 6.61 -2.16 -1.76
C PHE A 62 7.41 -1.74 -3.00
N LEU A 63 8.08 -0.59 -2.96
CA LEU A 63 8.88 -0.11 -4.09
C LEU A 63 10.38 -0.28 -3.85
N ALA A 64 10.81 -0.69 -2.66
CA ALA A 64 12.22 -0.76 -2.26
C ALA A 64 12.97 0.57 -2.51
N ASP A 65 12.27 1.71 -2.43
CA ASP A 65 12.85 3.03 -2.62
C ASP A 65 13.23 3.64 -1.27
N GLU A 66 14.54 3.65 -1.00
CA GLU A 66 15.12 4.28 0.18
C GLU A 66 15.17 5.83 0.06
N ASN A 67 14.85 6.43 -1.10
CA ASN A 67 15.03 7.86 -1.35
C ASN A 67 13.99 8.78 -0.69
N THR A 68 13.35 8.37 0.42
CA THR A 68 12.52 9.28 1.22
C THR A 68 13.35 10.32 2.00
N GLU A 69 14.68 10.39 1.79
CA GLU A 69 15.60 11.35 2.42
C GLU A 69 15.52 12.79 1.89
N ASP A 70 14.75 13.09 0.83
CA ASP A 70 14.71 14.43 0.22
C ASP A 70 13.72 15.44 0.87
N SER A 71 13.22 15.14 2.07
CA SER A 71 12.47 16.10 2.91
C SER A 71 13.41 16.96 3.76
N ASP A 72 14.30 17.70 3.10
CA ASP A 72 15.35 18.53 3.73
C ASP A 72 14.81 19.79 4.47
N ASN A 73 13.56 19.80 4.96
CA ASN A 73 12.99 20.93 5.71
C ASN A 73 11.90 20.53 6.73
N GLY A 74 12.33 20.06 7.90
CA GLY A 74 11.62 20.29 9.17
C GLY A 74 10.73 19.15 9.66
N ALA A 75 11.21 18.45 10.70
CA ALA A 75 10.52 17.41 11.46
C ALA A 75 9.95 16.28 10.58
N GLN A 76 10.82 15.37 10.14
CA GLN A 76 10.42 14.07 9.61
C GLN A 76 9.46 13.42 10.60
N VAL A 77 8.26 13.08 10.12
CA VAL A 77 7.28 12.36 10.92
C VAL A 77 7.79 10.94 11.16
N GLU A 78 7.72 10.47 12.40
CA GLU A 78 8.29 9.17 12.77
C GLU A 78 7.32 8.03 12.37
N LEU A 79 7.85 7.08 11.60
CA LEU A 79 7.18 5.83 11.23
C LEU A 79 7.75 4.70 12.10
N GLU A 80 6.90 4.09 12.92
CA GLU A 80 7.29 3.07 13.91
C GLU A 80 7.46 1.67 13.29
N ASN A 81 6.89 1.40 12.10
CA ASN A 81 6.97 0.10 11.44
C ASN A 81 8.42 -0.31 11.18
N ASN A 82 8.72 -1.61 11.28
CA ASN A 82 10.00 -2.16 10.85
C ASN A 82 9.98 -2.41 9.34
N THR A 83 10.13 -1.34 8.55
CA THR A 83 9.99 -1.41 7.09
C THR A 83 11.01 -2.33 6.41
N GLU A 84 12.19 -2.54 7.00
CA GLU A 84 13.18 -3.51 6.51
C GLU A 84 12.67 -4.97 6.63
N GLU A 85 12.09 -5.32 7.79
CA GLU A 85 11.50 -6.64 8.00
C GLU A 85 10.23 -6.82 7.16
N GLU A 86 9.38 -5.80 7.08
CA GLU A 86 8.15 -5.85 6.30
C GLU A 86 8.41 -5.91 4.79
N HIS A 87 9.45 -5.24 4.27
CA HIS A 87 9.92 -5.40 2.89
C HIS A 87 10.42 -6.82 2.62
N ALA A 88 11.15 -7.41 3.57
CA ALA A 88 11.61 -8.79 3.45
C ALA A 88 10.44 -9.79 3.43
N ASP A 89 9.42 -9.58 4.26
CA ASP A 89 8.20 -10.40 4.29
C ASP A 89 7.36 -10.24 3.00
N PHE A 90 7.27 -9.01 2.47
CA PHE A 90 6.66 -8.73 1.16
C PHE A 90 7.40 -9.45 0.04
N SER A 91 8.73 -9.29 -0.03
CA SER A 91 9.59 -9.93 -1.02
C SER A 91 9.45 -11.46 -0.97
N GLN A 92 9.42 -12.05 0.22
CA GLN A 92 9.24 -13.49 0.37
C GLN A 92 7.86 -13.95 -0.10
N SER A 93 6.81 -13.19 0.22
CA SER A 93 5.45 -13.49 -0.27
C SER A 93 5.38 -13.43 -1.80
N PHE A 94 6.06 -12.46 -2.42
CA PHE A 94 6.13 -12.35 -3.87
C PHE A 94 6.91 -13.52 -4.48
N ILE A 95 8.04 -13.91 -3.88
CA ILE A 95 8.79 -15.11 -4.29
C ILE A 95 7.92 -16.36 -4.24
N ASP A 96 7.15 -16.53 -3.16
CA ASP A 96 6.30 -17.70 -2.95
C ASP A 96 5.19 -17.77 -4.02
N GLU A 97 4.57 -16.64 -4.37
CA GLU A 97 3.59 -16.58 -5.45
C GLU A 97 4.24 -16.78 -6.82
N LEU A 98 5.37 -16.13 -7.11
CA LEU A 98 6.06 -16.23 -8.40
C LEU A 98 6.55 -17.65 -8.68
N LYS A 99 6.90 -18.38 -7.63
CA LYS A 99 7.27 -19.79 -7.73
C LYS A 99 6.16 -20.67 -8.30
N ASN A 100 4.90 -20.30 -8.07
CA ASN A 100 3.74 -21.07 -8.55
C ASN A 100 3.53 -20.94 -10.07
N GLU A 101 4.20 -19.98 -10.72
CA GLU A 101 4.17 -19.80 -12.18
C GLU A 101 5.07 -20.77 -12.96
N PHE A 102 5.83 -21.63 -12.25
CA PHE A 102 6.78 -22.57 -12.86
C PHE A 102 6.44 -24.03 -12.50
N ASP A 103 6.12 -24.84 -13.51
CA ASP A 103 5.71 -26.24 -13.36
C ASP A 103 6.84 -27.24 -13.65
N ALA A 104 7.66 -26.96 -14.67
CA ALA A 104 8.71 -27.84 -15.15
C ALA A 104 10.08 -27.49 -14.55
N TYR A 105 10.35 -26.22 -14.32
CA TYR A 105 11.54 -25.69 -13.66
C TYR A 105 11.23 -25.38 -12.21
N SER A 106 12.19 -25.64 -11.31
CA SER A 106 12.10 -25.23 -9.91
C SER A 106 13.14 -24.15 -9.67
N PRO A 107 12.83 -22.87 -9.93
CA PRO A 107 13.71 -21.76 -9.60
C PRO A 107 14.15 -21.83 -8.14
N SER A 108 15.40 -21.42 -7.90
CA SER A 108 15.83 -21.14 -6.54
C SER A 108 15.29 -19.79 -6.07
N ASP A 109 15.11 -19.63 -4.76
CA ASP A 109 14.64 -18.37 -4.17
C ASP A 109 15.55 -17.19 -4.57
N GLY A 110 16.87 -17.42 -4.72
CA GLY A 110 17.81 -16.40 -5.18
C GLY A 110 17.74 -16.07 -6.69
N GLU A 111 17.10 -16.90 -7.51
CA GLU A 111 16.75 -16.53 -8.90
C GLU A 111 15.46 -15.73 -8.93
N LEU A 112 14.46 -16.12 -8.12
CA LEU A 112 13.18 -15.42 -8.00
C LEU A 112 13.36 -14.03 -7.37
N GLN A 113 14.22 -13.90 -6.36
CA GLN A 113 14.57 -12.62 -5.73
C GLN A 113 15.05 -11.59 -6.77
N LYS A 114 15.82 -12.01 -7.78
CA LYS A 114 16.29 -11.08 -8.83
C LYS A 114 15.16 -10.61 -9.75
N ALA A 115 14.13 -11.44 -9.95
CA ALA A 115 12.96 -11.04 -10.70
C ALA A 115 12.11 -10.06 -9.89
N VAL A 116 11.94 -10.30 -8.58
CA VAL A 116 11.29 -9.37 -7.65
C VAL A 116 12.02 -8.02 -7.60
N GLU A 117 13.35 -8.01 -7.40
CA GLU A 117 14.16 -6.80 -7.42
C GLU A 117 14.05 -6.03 -8.76
N ALA A 118 13.96 -6.75 -9.88
CA ALA A 118 13.75 -6.13 -11.18
C ALA A 118 12.36 -5.50 -11.30
N PHE A 119 11.33 -6.17 -10.79
CA PHE A 119 9.97 -5.67 -10.74
C PHE A 119 9.85 -4.40 -9.88
N GLU A 120 10.38 -4.44 -8.65
CA GLU A 120 10.40 -3.30 -7.73
C GLU A 120 11.12 -2.11 -8.39
N LYS A 121 12.32 -2.34 -8.94
CA LYS A 121 13.09 -1.31 -9.62
C LYS A 121 12.34 -0.69 -10.80
N THR A 122 11.67 -1.49 -11.63
CA THR A 122 10.89 -0.92 -12.74
C THR A 122 9.69 -0.12 -12.22
N ASN A 123 9.06 -0.56 -11.13
CA ASN A 123 7.98 0.19 -10.50
C ASN A 123 8.46 1.47 -9.78
N GLN A 124 9.69 1.55 -9.26
CA GLN A 124 10.26 2.82 -8.78
C GLN A 124 10.20 3.91 -9.87
N GLU A 125 10.36 3.52 -11.14
CA GLU A 125 10.34 4.47 -12.27
C GLU A 125 8.94 4.71 -12.85
N LYS A 126 8.08 3.69 -12.82
CA LYS A 126 6.79 3.71 -13.54
C LYS A 126 5.56 3.82 -12.65
N ALA A 127 5.63 3.36 -11.41
CA ALA A 127 4.46 3.25 -10.56
C ALA A 127 3.92 4.62 -10.20
N ASN A 128 2.61 4.65 -9.97
CA ASN A 128 1.90 5.81 -9.45
C ASN A 128 1.00 5.36 -8.30
N VAL A 129 1.00 6.09 -7.20
CA VAL A 129 0.20 5.74 -6.03
C VAL A 129 -0.68 6.92 -5.65
N GLU A 130 -2.00 6.74 -5.72
CA GLU A 130 -2.96 7.75 -5.29
C GLU A 130 -3.38 7.49 -3.83
N TYR A 131 -3.29 8.53 -3.01
CA TYR A 131 -3.72 8.51 -1.62
C TYR A 131 -4.96 9.39 -1.43
N THR A 132 -6.01 8.84 -0.80
CA THR A 132 -7.20 9.59 -0.42
C THR A 132 -7.50 9.40 1.07
N MET A 133 -7.52 10.49 1.83
CA MET A 133 -7.88 10.45 3.26
C MET A 133 -9.34 10.00 3.45
N ALA A 134 -9.54 8.85 4.10
CA ALA A 134 -10.87 8.30 4.38
C ALA A 134 -11.43 8.80 5.71
N SER A 135 -10.59 8.85 6.75
CA SER A 135 -10.93 9.42 8.06
C SER A 135 -9.70 9.86 8.81
N LEU A 136 -9.82 10.92 9.62
CA LEU A 136 -8.71 11.49 10.37
C LEU A 136 -9.17 11.93 11.76
N THR A 137 -8.39 11.56 12.77
CA THR A 137 -8.42 12.10 14.13
C THR A 137 -6.98 12.34 14.59
N PRO A 138 -6.72 13.06 15.70
CA PRO A 138 -5.37 13.30 16.17
C PRO A 138 -4.52 12.05 16.43
N THR A 139 -5.15 10.88 16.66
CA THR A 139 -4.44 9.63 17.01
C THR A 139 -4.73 8.46 16.07
N ARG A 140 -5.56 8.65 15.05
CA ARG A 140 -5.97 7.58 14.12
C ARG A 140 -6.28 8.16 12.76
N ALA A 141 -5.89 7.44 11.72
CA ALA A 141 -6.24 7.74 10.36
C ALA A 141 -6.66 6.48 9.60
N SER A 142 -7.39 6.68 8.52
CA SER A 142 -7.55 5.68 7.47
C SER A 142 -7.32 6.36 6.13
N VAL A 143 -6.50 5.77 5.29
CA VAL A 143 -6.15 6.27 3.96
C VAL A 143 -6.51 5.19 2.95
N TYR A 144 -7.21 5.58 1.89
CA TYR A 144 -7.35 4.73 0.72
C TYR A 144 -6.10 4.85 -0.14
N VAL A 145 -5.53 3.70 -0.51
CA VAL A 145 -4.35 3.58 -1.37
C VAL A 145 -4.76 2.92 -2.67
N LYS A 146 -4.42 3.55 -3.80
CA LYS A 146 -4.63 2.99 -5.14
C LYS A 146 -3.28 2.86 -5.85
N PRO A 147 -2.70 1.65 -5.87
CA PRO A 147 -1.52 1.39 -6.66
C PRO A 147 -1.87 1.34 -8.15
N GLU A 148 -1.02 1.95 -8.97
CA GLU A 148 -0.86 1.69 -10.39
C GLU A 148 0.56 1.16 -10.58
N VAL A 149 0.68 -0.15 -10.78
CA VAL A 149 1.97 -0.86 -10.93
C VAL A 149 1.93 -1.74 -12.17
N ILE A 150 3.07 -2.28 -12.58
CA ILE A 150 3.13 -3.26 -13.68
C ILE A 150 2.16 -4.42 -13.37
N ASP A 151 1.24 -4.70 -14.30
CA ASP A 151 0.33 -5.83 -14.19
C ASP A 151 1.05 -7.13 -14.59
N PHE A 152 1.41 -7.92 -13.59
CA PHE A 152 2.18 -9.15 -13.81
C PHE A 152 1.38 -10.18 -14.63
N ASN A 153 0.04 -10.16 -14.53
CA ASN A 153 -0.83 -11.07 -15.28
C ASN A 153 -0.85 -10.79 -16.79
N LYS A 154 -0.29 -9.66 -17.24
CA LYS A 154 -0.19 -9.32 -18.67
C LYS A 154 1.08 -9.81 -19.34
N ILE A 155 2.06 -10.26 -18.57
CA ILE A 155 3.29 -10.79 -19.14
C ILE A 155 2.97 -12.08 -19.91
N ASP A 156 3.21 -12.08 -21.21
CA ASP A 156 2.85 -13.18 -22.10
C ASP A 156 3.91 -14.29 -22.07
N PHE A 157 3.79 -15.20 -21.09
CA PHE A 157 4.69 -16.34 -20.94
C PHE A 157 4.62 -17.30 -22.14
N GLU A 158 3.48 -17.36 -22.84
CA GLU A 158 3.32 -18.17 -24.05
C GLU A 158 4.18 -17.60 -25.18
N ALA A 159 4.16 -16.28 -25.41
CA ALA A 159 5.00 -15.63 -26.41
C ALA A 159 6.50 -15.81 -26.14
N ILE A 160 6.92 -15.70 -24.87
CA ILE A 160 8.32 -15.94 -24.47
C ILE A 160 8.71 -17.40 -24.73
N THR A 161 7.82 -18.34 -24.42
CA THR A 161 8.03 -19.78 -24.69
C THR A 161 8.12 -20.07 -26.18
N ASP A 162 7.25 -19.47 -27.00
CA ASP A 162 7.26 -19.62 -28.45
C ASP A 162 8.57 -19.10 -29.06
N LYS A 163 9.07 -17.96 -28.58
CA LYS A 163 10.41 -17.44 -28.94
C LYS A 163 11.51 -18.46 -28.62
N PHE A 164 11.50 -19.03 -27.41
CA PHE A 164 12.44 -20.09 -27.04
C PHE A 164 12.37 -21.30 -27.96
N VAL A 165 11.16 -21.78 -28.25
CA VAL A 165 10.94 -22.95 -29.13
C VAL A 165 11.51 -22.68 -30.52
N ASP A 166 11.23 -21.51 -31.09
CA ASP A 166 11.70 -21.10 -32.41
C ASP A 166 13.23 -21.02 -32.49
N GLU A 167 13.87 -20.44 -31.48
CA GLU A 167 15.33 -20.32 -31.40
C GLU A 167 16.04 -21.66 -31.14
N ASN A 168 15.33 -22.66 -30.62
CA ASN A 168 15.90 -23.94 -30.21
C ASN A 168 15.37 -25.17 -30.96
N LYS A 169 14.70 -24.98 -32.10
CA LYS A 169 14.20 -26.07 -32.95
C LYS A 169 15.29 -27.10 -33.27
N GLY A 170 15.00 -28.37 -32.95
CA GLY A 170 15.86 -29.50 -33.24
C GLY A 170 17.11 -29.62 -32.36
N LYS A 171 17.23 -28.82 -31.28
CA LYS A 171 18.33 -28.91 -30.32
C LYS A 171 18.07 -29.87 -29.16
N TYR A 172 16.82 -30.28 -28.97
CA TYR A 172 16.39 -31.13 -27.87
C TYR A 172 15.92 -32.50 -28.38
N ASP A 173 16.49 -33.55 -27.83
CA ASP A 173 16.01 -34.93 -27.99
C ASP A 173 15.11 -35.37 -26.81
N ASP A 174 15.10 -34.58 -25.73
CA ASP A 174 14.35 -34.80 -24.50
C ASP A 174 13.36 -33.64 -24.29
N TYR A 175 12.07 -33.98 -24.24
CA TYR A 175 10.99 -33.01 -24.09
C TYR A 175 10.94 -32.38 -22.69
N GLU A 176 11.20 -33.17 -21.63
CA GLU A 176 11.19 -32.66 -20.25
C GLU A 176 12.32 -31.65 -20.06
N LYS A 177 13.50 -31.95 -20.63
CA LYS A 177 14.63 -31.01 -20.61
C LYS A 177 14.32 -29.72 -21.39
N ALA A 178 13.59 -29.82 -22.49
CA ALA A 178 13.17 -28.65 -23.26
C ALA A 178 12.20 -27.76 -22.47
N GLN A 179 11.24 -28.35 -21.75
CA GLN A 179 10.31 -27.60 -20.91
C GLN A 179 11.03 -26.89 -19.75
N GLN A 180 11.94 -27.58 -19.06
CA GLN A 180 12.76 -26.99 -18.00
C GLN A 180 13.58 -25.78 -18.49
N ASP A 181 14.21 -25.90 -19.66
CA ASP A 181 15.02 -24.81 -20.21
C ASP A 181 14.14 -23.66 -20.75
N ALA A 182 12.92 -23.94 -21.22
CA ALA A 182 11.96 -22.91 -21.65
C ALA A 182 11.45 -22.08 -20.47
N GLU A 183 11.05 -22.71 -19.37
CA GLU A 183 10.65 -22.01 -18.15
C GLU A 183 11.81 -21.23 -17.52
N LYS A 184 13.02 -21.81 -17.53
CA LYS A 184 14.21 -21.06 -17.14
C LYS A 184 14.45 -19.84 -18.03
N TYR A 185 14.13 -19.95 -19.31
CA TYR A 185 14.24 -18.83 -20.25
C TYR A 185 13.20 -17.74 -19.96
N ILE A 186 11.97 -18.09 -19.58
CA ILE A 186 10.97 -17.11 -19.09
C ILE A 186 11.56 -16.27 -17.96
N LEU A 187 12.10 -16.91 -16.92
CA LEU A 187 12.70 -16.20 -15.78
C LEU A 187 13.87 -15.28 -16.17
N GLN A 188 14.60 -15.61 -17.26
CA GLN A 188 15.69 -14.78 -17.78
C GLN A 188 15.20 -13.56 -18.56
N GLU A 189 14.06 -13.67 -19.25
CA GLU A 189 13.47 -12.60 -20.06
C GLU A 189 12.52 -11.70 -19.24
N LEU A 190 12.04 -12.17 -18.07
CA LEU A 190 11.14 -11.41 -17.20
C LEU A 190 11.57 -9.95 -17.00
N PRO A 191 12.83 -9.61 -16.64
CA PRO A 191 13.23 -8.22 -16.47
C PRO A 191 13.07 -7.36 -17.74
N GLU A 192 13.27 -7.92 -18.93
CA GLU A 192 13.06 -7.18 -20.18
C GLU A 192 11.56 -6.94 -20.40
N GLN A 193 10.73 -7.97 -20.20
CA GLN A 193 9.28 -7.86 -20.37
C GLN A 193 8.63 -6.87 -19.40
N LEU A 194 9.05 -6.85 -18.12
CA LEU A 194 8.59 -5.85 -17.14
C LEU A 194 8.86 -4.41 -17.60
N ASN A 195 9.97 -4.17 -18.31
CA ASN A 195 10.27 -2.85 -18.84
C ASN A 195 9.41 -2.47 -20.06
N GLU A 196 8.80 -3.43 -20.74
CA GLU A 196 7.90 -3.20 -21.87
C GLU A 196 6.44 -2.97 -21.45
N GLU A 197 6.03 -3.54 -20.31
CA GLU A 197 4.66 -3.41 -19.81
C GLU A 197 4.32 -2.01 -19.27
N ASP A 198 3.05 -1.62 -19.43
CA ASP A 198 2.47 -0.43 -18.82
C ASP A 198 2.02 -0.71 -17.37
N VAL A 199 1.81 0.35 -16.59
CA VAL A 199 1.24 0.24 -15.23
C VAL A 199 -0.28 0.29 -15.28
N GLU A 200 -0.94 -0.50 -14.43
CA GLU A 200 -2.39 -0.53 -14.29
C GLU A 200 -2.81 -0.69 -12.83
N GLN A 201 -4.07 -0.33 -12.55
CA GLN A 201 -4.69 -0.59 -11.27
C GLN A 201 -5.04 -2.08 -11.15
N PRO A 202 -4.91 -2.69 -9.96
CA PRO A 202 -5.27 -4.10 -9.77
C PRO A 202 -6.73 -4.36 -10.17
N GLN A 203 -6.95 -5.45 -10.92
CA GLN A 203 -8.24 -5.75 -11.56
C GLN A 203 -9.42 -5.83 -10.56
N TYR A 204 -9.17 -6.37 -9.37
CA TYR A 204 -10.19 -6.62 -8.35
C TYR A 204 -10.23 -5.57 -7.24
N MET A 205 -9.48 -4.48 -7.38
CA MET A 205 -9.47 -3.38 -6.41
C MET A 205 -10.83 -2.67 -6.36
N SER A 206 -11.22 -2.22 -5.18
CA SER A 206 -12.40 -1.36 -5.01
C SER A 206 -12.17 -0.01 -5.72
N ALA A 207 -13.25 0.67 -6.12
CA ALA A 207 -13.15 2.00 -6.75
C ALA A 207 -12.48 3.04 -5.85
N ASP A 208 -12.59 2.88 -4.53
CA ASP A 208 -11.96 3.76 -3.56
C ASP A 208 -10.50 3.39 -3.28
N GLY A 209 -10.07 2.16 -3.60
CA GLY A 209 -8.74 1.63 -3.28
C GLY A 209 -8.75 0.67 -2.08
N TYR A 210 -7.57 0.36 -1.57
CA TYR A 210 -7.37 -0.41 -0.33
C TYR A 210 -7.37 0.52 0.87
N LYS A 211 -8.23 0.27 1.86
CA LYS A 211 -8.29 1.10 3.06
C LYS A 211 -7.25 0.66 4.09
N ILE A 212 -6.23 1.48 4.28
CA ILE A 212 -5.14 1.25 5.22
C ILE A 212 -5.36 2.09 6.47
N ASN A 213 -5.22 1.48 7.65
CA ASN A 213 -5.42 2.15 8.93
C ASN A 213 -4.07 2.52 9.55
N LEU A 214 -4.03 3.66 10.23
CA LEU A 214 -2.87 4.11 10.97
C LEU A 214 -3.26 4.52 12.39
N THR A 215 -2.36 4.31 13.33
CA THR A 215 -2.46 4.78 14.71
C THR A 215 -1.27 5.66 15.05
N GLN A 216 -1.50 6.70 15.83
CA GLN A 216 -0.44 7.54 16.37
C GLN A 216 -0.33 7.33 17.88
N GLU A 217 0.91 7.13 18.33
CA GLU A 217 1.28 7.07 19.74
C GLU A 217 2.57 7.88 19.93
N ASP A 218 2.60 8.76 20.94
CA ASP A 218 3.78 9.53 21.36
C ASP A 218 4.52 10.34 20.27
N GLY A 219 3.85 10.65 19.15
CA GLY A 219 4.43 11.42 18.04
C GLY A 219 4.76 10.59 16.81
N ALA A 220 4.73 9.26 16.93
CA ALA A 220 5.02 8.32 15.84
C ALA A 220 3.72 7.70 15.31
N TRP A 221 3.67 7.52 13.99
CA TRP A 221 2.59 6.81 13.31
C TRP A 221 3.00 5.37 13.01
N THR A 222 2.03 4.48 13.08
CA THR A 222 2.17 3.06 12.74
C THR A 222 1.09 2.69 11.76
N VAL A 223 1.47 2.07 10.64
CA VAL A 223 0.56 1.42 9.68
C VAL A 223 0.13 0.08 10.26
N ASP A 224 -1.18 -0.20 10.25
CA ASP A 224 -1.73 -1.48 10.70
C ASP A 224 -1.45 -2.57 9.65
N THR A 225 -0.42 -3.36 9.91
CA THR A 225 0.01 -4.51 9.10
C THR A 225 -0.45 -5.84 9.67
N SER A 226 -1.37 -5.82 10.65
CA SER A 226 -1.77 -7.02 11.37
C SER A 226 -2.45 -8.04 10.46
N ASP A 227 -2.09 -9.33 10.62
CA ASP A 227 -2.80 -10.46 10.02
C ASP A 227 -4.12 -10.71 10.77
N SER A 228 -5.10 -9.85 10.52
CA SER A 228 -6.44 -9.93 11.11
C SER A 228 -7.52 -9.90 10.04
N ASN A 229 -8.68 -10.51 10.34
CA ASN A 229 -9.83 -10.49 9.41
C ASN A 229 -10.38 -9.08 9.17
N ASP A 230 -10.11 -8.15 10.09
CA ASP A 230 -10.54 -6.76 9.99
C ASP A 230 -9.58 -5.91 9.14
N ASN A 231 -8.42 -6.47 8.74
CA ASN A 231 -7.39 -5.85 7.92
C ASN A 231 -7.24 -6.52 6.53
N TYR A 232 -8.36 -6.92 5.93
CA TYR A 232 -8.38 -7.60 4.63
C TYR A 232 -7.79 -6.73 3.50
N ASP A 233 -8.02 -5.42 3.53
CA ASP A 233 -7.55 -4.50 2.49
C ASP A 233 -6.01 -4.43 2.45
N TYR A 234 -5.32 -4.64 3.57
CA TYR A 234 -3.85 -4.71 3.58
C TYR A 234 -3.33 -5.94 2.84
N LYS A 235 -4.01 -7.09 2.94
CA LYS A 235 -3.67 -8.27 2.12
C LYS A 235 -3.90 -8.00 0.63
N GLY A 236 -5.01 -7.35 0.31
CA GLY A 236 -5.26 -6.90 -1.06
C GLY A 236 -4.20 -5.92 -1.57
N LEU A 237 -3.70 -5.04 -0.70
CA LEU A 237 -2.61 -4.12 -1.02
C LEU A 237 -1.33 -4.87 -1.39
N ILE A 238 -0.95 -5.89 -0.61
CA ILE A 238 0.20 -6.77 -0.88
C ILE A 238 0.10 -7.37 -2.29
N SER A 239 -1.00 -8.05 -2.61
CA SER A 239 -1.23 -8.62 -3.95
C SER A 239 -1.28 -7.56 -5.05
N GLY A 240 -1.85 -6.39 -4.74
CA GLY A 240 -1.87 -5.24 -5.64
C GLY A 240 -0.47 -4.78 -6.04
N PHE A 241 0.46 -4.70 -5.09
CA PHE A 241 1.87 -4.37 -5.37
C PHE A 241 2.68 -5.52 -5.96
N MET A 242 2.17 -6.75 -5.98
CA MET A 242 2.75 -7.86 -6.76
C MET A 242 2.25 -7.87 -8.23
N GLY A 243 1.54 -6.82 -8.66
CA GLY A 243 0.97 -6.76 -10.00
C GLY A 243 -0.20 -7.72 -10.20
N GLY A 244 -0.94 -8.02 -9.12
CA GLY A 244 -2.07 -8.95 -9.14
C GLY A 244 -1.68 -10.42 -9.15
N LEU A 245 -0.40 -10.73 -8.91
CA LEU A 245 0.03 -12.11 -8.67
C LEU A 245 -0.57 -12.62 -7.35
N GLY A 246 -1.07 -13.86 -7.34
CA GLY A 246 -1.73 -14.46 -6.16
C GLY A 246 -3.22 -14.13 -6.01
N ASP A 247 -3.84 -13.35 -6.92
CA ASP A 247 -5.28 -13.04 -6.92
C ASP A 247 -6.19 -14.22 -7.42
N GLN A 248 -5.67 -15.46 -7.49
CA GLN A 248 -6.34 -16.63 -8.08
C GLN A 248 -7.18 -17.48 -7.08
#